data_AF-A0A9E5YS39-F1
#
_entry.id   AF-A0A9E5YS39-F1
#
_cell.length_a   1.000
_cell.length_b   1.000
_cell.length_c   1.000
_cell.angle_alpha   90.00
_cell.angle_beta   90.00
_cell.angle_gamma   90.00
#
_symmetry.space_group_name_H-M   'P 1'
#
loop_
_entity.id
_entity.type
_entity.pdbx_description
1 polymer ?
#
loop_
_entity_poly.entity_id
_entity_poly.type
_entity_poly.pdbx_seq_one_letter_code
_entity_poly.pdbx_strand_id
1 'polypeptide(L)'
;TLADAMSADAVLLGAVGGPKWDNVAREHRPEAGLLTLRKEMDLYANLRPALVFDALAEASSLKTDLVRGLDILIVRELTGGVYFGQPRGIETKADGTKVAIDTQIYSSPEIERVARVAFELARKRGNKLHSVEKANVMETGVLWREVVGKLHAAEYADVHLENMYADNCAMQLVRNPKQFDVMVTDNLFGDILSDCAAMLTGSLGMLPSASLGGEDASGRRKALYEPVHGSAPDIAGQGIANPLACILSFAMCLRYSFDMGDDADLIEAAAQNVLAGGLRTGDIMQDGKAKVSTTGMGEAITMELDKLTG
;
A
#
# COMPACT_ATOMS: atom_id res chain seq x y z
N THR A 1 21.50 -6.02 0.76
CA THR A 1 22.02 -4.78 0.14
C THR A 1 21.32 -4.55 -1.20
N LEU A 2 21.51 -3.41 -1.88
CA LEU A 2 20.89 -3.16 -3.19
C LEU A 2 21.25 -4.26 -4.21
N ALA A 3 22.49 -4.73 -4.22
CA ALA A 3 22.92 -5.82 -5.10
C ALA A 3 22.13 -7.12 -4.83
N ASP A 4 21.93 -7.48 -3.57
CA ASP A 4 21.14 -8.66 -3.20
C ASP A 4 19.67 -8.51 -3.59
N ALA A 5 19.10 -7.31 -3.43
CA ALA A 5 17.73 -7.03 -3.84
C ALA A 5 17.55 -7.08 -5.37
N MET A 6 18.56 -6.61 -6.11
CA MET A 6 18.58 -6.67 -7.57
C MET A 6 18.78 -8.09 -8.10
N SER A 7 19.42 -8.98 -7.34
CA SER A 7 19.61 -10.39 -7.74
C SER A 7 18.47 -11.31 -7.29
N ALA A 8 17.71 -10.93 -6.26
CA ALA A 8 16.56 -11.69 -5.78
C ALA A 8 15.38 -11.70 -6.78
N ASP A 9 14.58 -12.77 -6.72
CA ASP A 9 13.30 -12.89 -7.43
C ASP A 9 12.24 -11.99 -6.80
N ALA A 10 12.23 -11.90 -5.46
CA ALA A 10 11.37 -11.01 -4.69
C ALA A 10 12.07 -10.56 -3.39
N VAL A 11 11.74 -9.37 -2.91
CA VAL A 11 12.24 -8.82 -1.65
C VAL A 11 11.09 -8.78 -0.64
N LEU A 12 11.28 -9.39 0.54
CA LEU A 12 10.38 -9.20 1.69
C LEU A 12 11.08 -8.30 2.71
N LEU A 13 10.47 -7.16 3.03
CA LEU A 13 11.00 -6.16 3.96
C LEU A 13 10.12 -6.06 5.20
N GLY A 14 10.74 -5.92 6.38
CA GLY A 14 10.05 -5.74 7.65
C GLY A 14 9.59 -4.28 7.84
N ALA A 15 10.44 -3.45 8.43
CA ALA A 15 10.19 -2.03 8.59
C ALA A 15 11.51 -1.26 8.70
N VAL A 16 11.49 0.04 8.43
CA VAL A 16 12.62 0.96 8.58
C VAL A 16 12.23 2.16 9.46
N GLY A 17 13.23 2.79 10.07
CA GLY A 17 13.05 4.02 10.86
C GLY A 17 13.25 3.82 12.36
N GLY A 18 13.56 4.90 13.07
CA GLY A 18 13.63 4.91 14.53
C GLY A 18 14.31 6.17 15.10
N PRO A 19 14.06 6.52 16.38
CA PRO A 19 14.45 7.82 16.95
C PRO A 19 15.96 8.07 16.98
N LYS A 20 16.75 6.98 16.94
CA LYS A 20 18.22 7.03 16.88
C LYS A 20 18.73 7.83 15.67
N TRP A 21 17.94 7.91 14.58
CA TRP A 21 18.35 8.53 13.32
C TRP A 21 17.61 9.84 13.01
N ASP A 22 16.81 10.40 13.92
CA ASP A 22 16.03 11.62 13.64
C ASP A 22 16.91 12.85 13.36
N ASN A 23 18.08 12.91 14.01
CA ASN A 23 19.00 14.04 13.95
C ASN A 23 20.16 13.87 12.94
N VAL A 24 20.10 12.86 12.07
CA VAL A 24 21.10 12.72 10.99
C VAL A 24 20.61 13.40 9.71
N ALA A 25 21.56 13.70 8.81
CA ALA A 25 21.25 14.24 7.48
C ALA A 25 20.26 13.33 6.74
N ARG A 26 19.38 13.91 5.91
CA ARG A 26 18.23 13.20 5.31
C ARG A 26 18.67 11.95 4.53
N GLU A 27 19.77 12.04 3.80
CA GLU A 27 20.41 10.98 3.03
C GLU A 27 20.95 9.82 3.87
N HIS A 28 21.11 10.02 5.18
CA HIS A 28 21.57 9.00 6.13
C HIS A 28 20.45 8.42 6.99
N ARG A 29 19.21 8.87 6.79
CA ARG A 29 18.05 8.33 7.51
C ARG A 29 17.63 6.98 6.92
N PRO A 30 17.12 6.03 7.74
CA PRO A 30 16.68 4.72 7.25
C PRO A 30 15.68 4.77 6.09
N GLU A 31 14.78 5.75 6.09
CA GLU A 31 13.76 5.96 5.06
C GLU A 31 14.38 6.29 3.70
N ALA A 32 15.54 6.95 3.68
CA ALA A 32 16.27 7.22 2.43
C ALA A 32 16.75 5.93 1.77
N GLY A 33 17.08 4.90 2.57
CA GLY A 33 17.44 3.57 2.07
C GLY A 33 16.26 2.90 1.36
N LEU A 34 15.05 2.96 1.94
CA LEU A 34 13.83 2.41 1.34
C LEU A 34 13.46 3.14 0.04
N LEU A 35 13.53 4.47 0.04
CA LEU A 35 13.26 5.27 -1.17
C LEU A 35 14.25 4.97 -2.29
N THR A 36 15.55 4.85 -1.96
CA THR A 36 16.59 4.44 -2.91
C THR A 36 16.29 3.05 -3.46
N LEU A 37 15.97 2.09 -2.59
CA LEU A 37 15.67 0.71 -3.01
C LEU A 37 14.51 0.66 -4.01
N ARG A 38 13.39 1.33 -3.68
CA ARG A 38 12.21 1.42 -4.57
C ARG A 38 12.55 2.08 -5.91
N LYS A 39 13.36 3.15 -5.89
CA LYS A 39 13.74 3.89 -7.10
C LYS A 39 14.68 3.11 -8.00
N GLU A 40 15.74 2.54 -7.44
CA GLU A 40 16.76 1.80 -8.19
C GLU A 40 16.24 0.46 -8.76
N MET A 41 15.25 -0.15 -8.08
CA MET A 41 14.52 -1.31 -8.59
C MET A 41 13.36 -0.96 -9.55
N ASP A 42 13.12 0.34 -9.80
CA ASP A 42 11.98 0.88 -10.56
C ASP A 42 10.61 0.30 -10.17
N LEU A 43 10.36 0.19 -8.86
CA LEU A 43 9.12 -0.36 -8.30
C LEU A 43 8.00 0.69 -8.31
N TYR A 44 7.47 1.02 -9.48
CA TYR A 44 6.58 2.17 -9.67
C TYR A 44 5.13 1.94 -9.21
N ALA A 45 4.64 0.70 -9.13
CA ALA A 45 3.26 0.41 -8.76
C ALA A 45 3.17 -0.14 -7.34
N ASN A 46 2.69 0.67 -6.39
CA ASN A 46 2.43 0.23 -5.02
C ASN A 46 0.96 -0.18 -4.86
N LEU A 47 0.73 -1.43 -4.48
CA LEU A 47 -0.56 -2.03 -4.24
C LEU A 47 -0.79 -2.11 -2.74
N ARG A 48 -1.85 -1.45 -2.26
CA ARG A 48 -2.27 -1.47 -0.85
C ARG A 48 -3.74 -1.89 -0.77
N PRO A 49 -4.02 -3.18 -0.52
CA PRO A 49 -5.38 -3.64 -0.26
C PRO A 49 -5.84 -3.18 1.13
N ALA A 50 -7.01 -2.54 1.19
CA ALA A 50 -7.71 -2.20 2.42
C ALA A 50 -8.95 -3.11 2.53
N LEU A 51 -8.71 -4.30 3.09
CA LEU A 51 -9.73 -5.32 3.35
C LEU A 51 -10.16 -5.28 4.82
N VAL A 52 -11.47 -5.30 5.07
CA VAL A 52 -12.03 -5.49 6.41
C VAL A 52 -12.35 -6.95 6.63
N PHE A 53 -11.56 -7.63 7.47
CA PHE A 53 -11.92 -8.94 7.98
C PHE A 53 -13.20 -8.83 8.81
N ASP A 54 -14.17 -9.72 8.58
CA ASP A 54 -15.46 -9.70 9.29
C ASP A 54 -15.30 -9.73 10.82
N ALA A 55 -14.28 -10.47 11.29
CA ALA A 55 -13.92 -10.59 12.71
C ALA A 55 -13.37 -9.28 13.32
N LEU A 56 -12.96 -8.32 12.48
CA LEU A 56 -12.40 -7.02 12.85
C LEU A 56 -13.29 -5.85 12.44
N ALA A 57 -14.48 -6.09 11.87
CA ALA A 57 -15.37 -5.02 11.41
C ALA A 57 -15.81 -4.05 12.53
N GLU A 58 -15.79 -4.50 13.78
CA GLU A 58 -16.06 -3.68 14.98
C GLU A 58 -14.81 -2.99 15.56
N ALA A 59 -13.62 -3.29 15.04
CA ALA A 59 -12.38 -2.60 15.42
C ALA A 59 -12.25 -1.24 14.72
N SER A 60 -12.98 -1.03 13.62
CA SER A 60 -13.03 0.26 12.94
C SER A 60 -13.65 1.35 13.83
N SER A 61 -13.14 2.57 13.69
CA SER A 61 -13.75 3.76 14.29
C SER A 61 -15.04 4.20 13.56
N LEU A 62 -15.30 3.66 12.38
CA LEU A 62 -16.54 3.90 11.63
C LEU A 62 -17.62 2.89 12.02
N LYS A 63 -18.88 3.24 11.72
CA LYS A 63 -20.00 2.33 11.91
C LYS A 63 -19.77 1.05 11.10
N THR A 64 -20.02 -0.09 11.72
CA THR A 64 -19.77 -1.41 11.14
C THR A 64 -20.48 -1.61 9.78
N ASP A 65 -21.67 -1.06 9.58
CA ASP A 65 -22.41 -1.16 8.30
C ASP A 65 -21.72 -0.43 7.14
N LEU A 66 -20.85 0.54 7.42
CA LEU A 66 -20.07 1.26 6.40
C LEU A 66 -18.84 0.47 5.95
N VAL A 67 -18.22 -0.29 6.86
CA VAL A 67 -16.90 -0.92 6.63
C VAL A 67 -16.96 -2.44 6.50
N ARG A 68 -18.01 -3.11 7.00
CA ARG A 68 -18.15 -4.56 6.84
C ARG A 68 -18.23 -4.91 5.35
N GLY A 69 -17.38 -5.86 4.93
CA GLY A 69 -17.25 -6.27 3.54
C GLY A 69 -16.50 -5.26 2.65
N LEU A 70 -15.75 -4.33 3.26
CA LEU A 70 -14.90 -3.42 2.50
C LEU A 70 -13.71 -4.18 1.89
N ASP A 71 -13.52 -4.01 0.59
CA ASP A 71 -12.40 -4.57 -0.17
C ASP A 71 -11.97 -3.55 -1.25
N ILE A 72 -11.08 -2.64 -0.89
CA ILE A 72 -10.53 -1.62 -1.80
C ILE A 72 -9.09 -1.98 -2.14
N LEU A 73 -8.69 -1.86 -3.41
CA LEU A 73 -7.29 -1.89 -3.81
C LEU A 73 -6.81 -0.50 -4.26
N ILE A 74 -5.84 0.06 -3.54
CA ILE A 74 -5.21 1.31 -3.93
C ILE A 74 -3.91 1.03 -4.68
N VAL A 75 -3.81 1.57 -5.89
CA VAL A 75 -2.63 1.55 -6.75
C VAL A 75 -2.00 2.94 -6.75
N ARG A 76 -0.91 3.09 -6.02
CA ARG A 76 -0.15 4.33 -5.86
C ARG A 76 1.06 4.31 -6.78
N GLU A 77 1.28 5.40 -7.52
CA GLU A 77 2.56 5.64 -8.18
C GLU A 77 3.65 5.88 -7.12
N LEU A 78 4.77 5.15 -7.18
CA LEU A 78 5.71 5.07 -6.06
C LEU A 78 7.08 5.70 -6.33
N THR A 79 7.48 5.94 -7.58
CA THR A 79 8.85 6.34 -7.93
C THR A 79 8.96 7.73 -8.59
N GLY A 80 7.86 8.46 -8.72
CA GLY A 80 7.78 9.82 -9.25
C GLY A 80 7.11 10.83 -8.31
N GLY A 81 6.64 11.95 -8.88
CA GLY A 81 5.95 13.02 -8.15
C GLY A 81 6.84 13.82 -7.20
N VAL A 82 6.22 14.56 -6.28
CA VAL A 82 6.91 15.48 -5.32
C VAL A 82 7.93 14.78 -4.42
N TYR A 83 7.86 13.45 -4.29
CA TYR A 83 8.79 12.67 -3.50
C TYR A 83 10.19 12.65 -4.13
N PHE A 84 10.27 12.69 -5.46
CA PHE A 84 11.51 12.58 -6.23
C PHE A 84 11.80 13.80 -7.11
N GLY A 85 10.81 14.68 -7.33
CA GLY A 85 10.94 15.83 -8.22
C GLY A 85 12.00 16.85 -7.81
N GLN A 86 12.59 17.48 -8.83
CA GLN A 86 13.61 18.51 -8.73
C GLN A 86 13.19 19.74 -9.57
N PRO A 87 13.58 20.96 -9.19
CA PRO A 87 14.42 21.30 -8.03
C PRO A 87 13.68 21.14 -6.69
N ARG A 88 14.44 20.97 -5.60
CA ARG A 88 13.92 21.01 -4.24
C ARG A 88 14.96 21.50 -3.24
N GLY A 89 14.51 22.02 -2.10
CA GLY A 89 15.40 22.45 -1.01
C GLY A 89 14.89 23.67 -0.27
N ILE A 90 15.67 24.13 0.71
CA ILE A 90 15.40 25.36 1.46
C ILE A 90 16.57 26.31 1.24
N GLU A 91 16.31 27.47 0.66
CA GLU A 91 17.29 28.55 0.50
C GLU A 91 17.04 29.66 1.53
N THR A 92 18.11 30.34 1.95
CA THR A 92 18.01 31.59 2.73
C THR A 92 18.45 32.73 1.83
N LYS A 93 17.52 33.64 1.53
CA LYS A 93 17.76 34.84 0.74
C LYS A 93 18.67 35.82 1.49
N ALA A 94 19.21 36.79 0.77
CA ALA A 94 20.12 37.79 1.33
C ALA A 94 19.52 38.62 2.48
N ASP A 95 18.19 38.78 2.51
CA ASP A 95 17.44 39.45 3.57
C ASP A 95 17.13 38.54 4.78
N GLY A 96 17.60 37.29 4.77
CA GLY A 96 17.30 36.28 5.79
C GLY A 96 16.00 35.51 5.56
N THR A 97 15.22 35.81 4.52
CA THR A 97 13.98 35.09 4.21
C THR A 97 14.29 33.66 3.79
N LYS A 98 13.65 32.67 4.42
CA LYS A 98 13.73 31.27 4.01
C LYS A 98 12.66 30.94 2.96
N VAL A 99 13.06 30.32 1.86
CA VAL A 99 12.16 29.82 0.82
C VAL A 99 12.39 28.32 0.65
N ALA A 100 11.30 27.55 0.63
CA ALA A 100 11.33 26.12 0.39
C ALA A 100 10.68 25.80 -0.96
N ILE A 101 11.24 24.83 -1.68
CA ILE A 101 10.71 24.33 -2.95
C ILE A 101 10.66 22.81 -2.88
N ASP A 102 9.55 22.25 -3.32
CA ASP A 102 9.42 20.84 -3.70
C ASP A 102 8.63 20.81 -5.03
N THR A 103 9.07 19.96 -5.98
CA THR A 103 8.52 19.97 -7.33
C THR A 103 7.66 18.75 -7.58
N GLN A 104 6.36 18.94 -7.81
CA GLN A 104 5.47 17.89 -8.32
C GLN A 104 5.63 17.79 -9.84
N ILE A 105 6.11 16.65 -10.33
CA ILE A 105 6.35 16.42 -11.77
C ILE A 105 6.03 14.98 -12.15
N TYR A 106 5.40 14.82 -13.31
CA TYR A 106 5.12 13.55 -13.96
C TYR A 106 5.25 13.69 -15.47
N SER A 107 5.79 12.66 -16.10
CA SER A 107 5.73 12.45 -17.54
C SER A 107 4.57 11.53 -17.90
N SER A 108 4.05 11.63 -19.14
CA SER A 108 2.96 10.75 -19.59
C SER A 108 3.28 9.25 -19.45
N PRO A 109 4.50 8.76 -19.78
CA PRO A 109 4.84 7.34 -19.58
C PRO A 109 4.79 6.87 -18.12
N GLU A 110 5.15 7.74 -17.16
CA GLU A 110 5.07 7.39 -15.73
C GLU A 110 3.62 7.21 -15.27
N ILE A 111 2.71 8.03 -15.79
CA ILE A 111 1.28 7.93 -15.49
C ILE A 111 0.67 6.72 -16.21
N GLU A 112 1.02 6.51 -17.48
CA GLU A 112 0.48 5.41 -18.29
C GLU A 112 0.81 4.04 -17.68
N ARG A 113 2.07 3.81 -17.26
CA ARG A 113 2.48 2.50 -16.71
C ARG A 113 1.73 2.12 -15.44
N VAL A 114 1.51 3.07 -14.52
CA VAL A 114 0.77 2.80 -13.27
C VAL A 114 -0.74 2.68 -13.51
N ALA A 115 -1.28 3.49 -14.41
CA ALA A 115 -2.68 3.40 -14.82
C ALA A 115 -3.01 2.06 -15.47
N ARG A 116 -2.11 1.56 -16.32
CA ARG A 116 -2.22 0.24 -16.96
C ARG A 116 -2.31 -0.88 -15.93
N VAL A 117 -1.42 -0.87 -14.92
CA VAL A 117 -1.49 -1.82 -13.80
C VAL A 117 -2.84 -1.74 -13.09
N ALA A 118 -3.35 -0.54 -12.82
CA ALA A 118 -4.63 -0.36 -12.16
C ALA A 118 -5.83 -0.84 -12.98
N PHE A 119 -5.83 -0.62 -14.30
CA PHE A 119 -6.88 -1.14 -15.18
C PHE A 119 -6.88 -2.67 -15.26
N GLU A 120 -5.72 -3.30 -15.40
CA GLU A 120 -5.61 -4.77 -15.40
C GLU A 120 -6.06 -5.38 -14.07
N LEU A 121 -5.76 -4.72 -12.95
CA LEU A 121 -6.25 -5.13 -11.63
C LEU A 121 -7.76 -4.95 -11.49
N ALA A 122 -8.32 -3.85 -12.03
CA ALA A 122 -9.77 -3.62 -12.02
C ALA A 122 -10.52 -4.70 -12.81
N ARG A 123 -10.02 -5.12 -13.99
CA ARG A 123 -10.59 -6.22 -14.79
C ARG A 123 -10.68 -7.55 -14.02
N LYS A 124 -9.72 -7.81 -13.14
CA LYS A 124 -9.68 -9.02 -12.31
C LYS A 124 -10.54 -8.93 -11.04
N ARG A 125 -11.18 -7.78 -10.81
CA ARG A 125 -11.97 -7.47 -9.61
C ARG A 125 -13.38 -7.02 -10.00
N GLY A 126 -13.92 -5.99 -9.37
CA GLY A 126 -15.26 -5.44 -9.62
C GLY A 126 -15.39 -4.65 -10.93
N ASN A 127 -14.37 -4.66 -11.79
CA ASN A 127 -14.34 -3.98 -13.08
C ASN A 127 -14.62 -2.46 -12.99
N LYS A 128 -14.19 -1.84 -11.88
CA LYS A 128 -14.35 -0.41 -11.63
C LYS A 128 -13.04 0.23 -11.17
N LEU A 129 -12.62 1.30 -11.86
CA LEU A 129 -11.44 2.08 -11.52
C LEU A 129 -11.82 3.52 -11.18
N HIS A 130 -11.38 4.01 -10.02
CA HIS A 130 -11.39 5.44 -9.71
C HIS A 130 -10.00 6.03 -9.92
N SER A 131 -9.89 6.99 -10.83
CA SER A 131 -8.68 7.79 -11.01
C SER A 131 -8.77 9.04 -10.15
N VAL A 132 -7.84 9.19 -9.21
CA VAL A 132 -7.88 10.24 -8.19
C VAL A 132 -6.71 11.21 -8.38
N GLU A 133 -7.04 12.51 -8.48
CA GLU A 133 -6.05 13.55 -8.80
C GLU A 133 -6.56 14.96 -8.40
N LYS A 134 -5.93 16.06 -8.88
CA LYS A 134 -6.32 17.45 -8.53
C LYS A 134 -6.32 18.43 -9.72
N ALA A 135 -6.95 18.06 -10.83
CA ALA A 135 -6.92 18.77 -12.13
C ALA A 135 -7.62 20.13 -12.10
N ASN A 136 -8.41 20.42 -11.07
CA ASN A 136 -8.98 21.74 -10.90
C ASN A 136 -7.98 22.78 -10.37
N VAL A 137 -6.78 22.35 -9.96
CA VAL A 137 -5.72 23.22 -9.42
C VAL A 137 -4.35 22.92 -10.02
N MET A 138 -4.01 21.64 -10.21
CA MET A 138 -2.66 21.20 -10.55
C MET A 138 -2.56 20.77 -12.02
N GLU A 139 -1.60 21.31 -12.76
CA GLU A 139 -1.32 20.92 -14.15
C GLU A 139 -0.91 19.44 -14.25
N THR A 140 -0.21 18.91 -13.25
CA THR A 140 0.08 17.47 -13.17
C THR A 140 -1.18 16.63 -13.00
N GLY A 141 -2.21 17.14 -12.30
CA GLY A 141 -3.53 16.52 -12.25
C GLY A 141 -4.25 16.57 -13.60
N VAL A 142 -4.16 17.70 -14.32
CA VAL A 142 -4.71 17.82 -15.69
C VAL A 142 -4.09 16.78 -16.62
N LEU A 143 -2.76 16.68 -16.64
CA LEU A 143 -2.04 15.69 -17.44
C LEU A 143 -2.41 14.26 -17.01
N TRP A 144 -2.51 14.00 -15.71
CA TRP A 144 -2.92 12.69 -15.18
C TRP A 144 -4.27 12.26 -15.72
N ARG A 145 -5.28 13.13 -15.59
CA ARG A 145 -6.63 12.88 -16.09
C ARG A 145 -6.66 12.65 -17.60
N GLU A 146 -5.87 13.42 -18.36
CA GLU A 146 -5.76 13.24 -19.80
C GLU A 146 -5.18 11.88 -20.19
N VAL A 147 -4.04 11.49 -19.58
CA VAL A 147 -3.35 10.24 -19.90
C VAL A 147 -4.20 9.02 -19.51
N VAL A 148 -4.78 9.02 -18.30
CA VAL A 148 -5.65 7.92 -17.85
C VAL A 148 -6.88 7.79 -18.75
N GLY A 149 -7.51 8.91 -19.13
CA GLY A 149 -8.67 8.91 -20.03
C GLY A 149 -8.33 8.42 -21.45
N LYS A 150 -7.17 8.80 -21.98
CA LYS A 150 -6.70 8.31 -23.30
C LYS A 150 -6.42 6.82 -23.28
N LEU A 151 -5.73 6.33 -22.25
CA LEU A 151 -5.45 4.90 -22.07
C LEU A 151 -6.73 4.09 -21.95
N HIS A 152 -7.70 4.58 -21.16
CA HIS A 152 -9.02 3.97 -21.03
C HIS A 152 -9.72 3.81 -22.38
N ALA A 153 -9.83 4.89 -23.15
CA ALA A 153 -10.50 4.88 -24.44
C ALA A 153 -9.82 3.97 -25.47
N ALA A 154 -8.50 3.83 -25.40
CA ALA A 154 -7.73 3.03 -26.34
C ALA A 154 -7.76 1.53 -26.03
N GLU A 155 -7.69 1.14 -24.75
CA GLU A 155 -7.33 -0.23 -24.35
C GLU A 155 -8.24 -0.85 -23.27
N TYR A 156 -9.01 -0.05 -22.55
CA TYR A 156 -9.75 -0.46 -21.35
C TYR A 156 -11.19 0.04 -21.31
N ALA A 157 -11.81 0.23 -22.48
CA ALA A 157 -13.17 0.75 -22.61
C ALA A 157 -14.24 -0.14 -21.93
N ASP A 158 -13.90 -1.39 -21.61
CA ASP A 158 -14.69 -2.35 -20.84
C ASP A 158 -14.66 -2.11 -19.32
N VAL A 159 -13.67 -1.37 -18.78
CA VAL A 159 -13.59 -1.02 -17.35
C VAL A 159 -14.39 0.24 -17.08
N HIS A 160 -15.19 0.24 -16.00
CA HIS A 160 -15.91 1.46 -15.60
C HIS A 160 -14.94 2.46 -14.93
N LEU A 161 -14.64 3.57 -15.62
CA LEU A 161 -13.74 4.63 -15.15
C LEU A 161 -14.52 5.80 -14.53
N GLU A 162 -14.19 6.15 -13.29
CA GLU A 162 -14.64 7.38 -12.63
C GLU A 162 -13.46 8.26 -12.24
N ASN A 163 -13.54 9.56 -12.51
CA ASN A 163 -12.53 10.53 -12.05
C ASN A 163 -13.00 11.21 -10.77
N MET A 164 -12.11 11.37 -9.80
CA MET A 164 -12.43 12.01 -8.52
C MET A 164 -11.30 12.94 -8.08
N TYR A 165 -11.65 14.07 -7.46
CA TYR A 165 -10.64 14.92 -6.84
C TYR A 165 -10.17 14.33 -5.50
N ALA A 166 -8.87 14.46 -5.19
CA ALA A 166 -8.26 13.86 -4.00
C ALA A 166 -8.94 14.26 -2.67
N ASP A 167 -9.39 15.50 -2.54
CA ASP A 167 -10.15 15.98 -1.39
C ASP A 167 -11.55 15.35 -1.29
N ASN A 168 -12.29 15.28 -2.40
CA ASN A 168 -13.57 14.55 -2.42
C ASN A 168 -13.35 13.06 -2.13
N CYS A 169 -12.27 12.46 -2.64
CA CYS A 169 -11.93 11.07 -2.38
C CYS A 169 -11.70 10.81 -0.89
N ALA A 170 -10.97 11.69 -0.20
CA ALA A 170 -10.80 11.60 1.25
C ALA A 170 -12.16 11.64 1.99
N MET A 171 -13.09 12.50 1.56
CA MET A 171 -14.45 12.53 2.12
C MET A 171 -15.24 11.24 1.82
N GLN A 172 -15.13 10.71 0.60
CA GLN A 172 -15.84 9.50 0.17
C GLN A 172 -15.35 8.24 0.88
N LEU A 173 -14.06 8.13 1.18
CA LEU A 173 -13.49 7.06 2.00
C LEU A 173 -14.14 7.00 3.40
N VAL A 174 -14.55 8.13 3.96
CA VAL A 174 -15.28 8.16 5.24
C VAL A 174 -16.78 7.96 5.02
N ARG A 175 -17.36 8.59 4.00
CA ARG A 175 -18.81 8.68 3.81
C ARG A 175 -19.43 7.40 3.24
N ASN A 176 -18.78 6.79 2.24
CA ASN A 176 -19.28 5.64 1.51
C ASN A 176 -18.11 4.83 0.90
N PRO A 177 -17.25 4.22 1.73
CA PRO A 177 -16.02 3.57 1.23
C PRO A 177 -16.29 2.38 0.32
N LYS A 178 -17.41 1.67 0.47
CA LYS A 178 -17.77 0.50 -0.36
C LYS A 178 -18.10 0.82 -1.83
N GLN A 179 -18.05 2.10 -2.23
CA GLN A 179 -18.19 2.47 -3.65
C GLN A 179 -16.93 2.21 -4.48
N PHE A 180 -15.79 2.05 -3.81
CA PHE A 180 -14.48 1.85 -4.42
C PHE A 180 -14.19 0.37 -4.61
N ASP A 181 -13.62 0.03 -5.77
CA ASP A 181 -13.03 -1.28 -6.07
C ASP A 181 -11.52 -1.12 -6.22
N VAL A 182 -11.07 -0.59 -7.36
CA VAL A 182 -9.69 -0.16 -7.57
C VAL A 182 -9.61 1.37 -7.60
N MET A 183 -8.56 1.91 -7.00
CA MET A 183 -8.23 3.34 -7.04
C MET A 183 -6.82 3.50 -7.58
N VAL A 184 -6.59 4.48 -8.46
CA VAL A 184 -5.24 4.84 -8.93
C VAL A 184 -4.98 6.31 -8.72
N THR A 185 -3.77 6.64 -8.23
CA THR A 185 -3.41 8.01 -7.87
C THR A 185 -1.90 8.21 -7.85
N ASP A 186 -1.48 9.48 -7.82
CA ASP A 186 -0.08 9.86 -7.68
C ASP A 186 0.55 9.46 -6.33
N ASN A 187 1.85 9.75 -6.19
CA ASN A 187 2.62 9.34 -5.02
C ASN A 187 2.15 9.99 -3.71
N LEU A 188 1.90 11.30 -3.69
CA LEU A 188 1.53 12.01 -2.46
C LEU A 188 0.09 11.70 -2.04
N PHE A 189 -0.86 11.79 -2.97
CA PHE A 189 -2.25 11.46 -2.69
C PHE A 189 -2.42 9.98 -2.39
N GLY A 190 -1.67 9.09 -3.06
CA GLY A 190 -1.63 7.67 -2.76
C GLY A 190 -1.15 7.37 -1.35
N ASP A 191 -0.14 8.09 -0.86
CA ASP A 191 0.32 7.98 0.53
C ASP A 191 -0.84 8.29 1.50
N ILE A 192 -1.42 9.48 1.36
CA ILE A 192 -2.45 10.00 2.28
C ILE A 192 -3.73 9.15 2.22
N LEU A 193 -4.22 8.85 1.01
CA LEU A 193 -5.48 8.13 0.83
C LEU A 193 -5.37 6.67 1.23
N SER A 194 -4.21 6.04 1.02
CA SER A 194 -4.01 4.66 1.47
C SER A 194 -3.88 4.54 2.98
N ASP A 195 -3.24 5.50 3.66
CA ASP A 195 -3.21 5.56 5.12
C ASP A 195 -4.61 5.91 5.71
N CYS A 196 -5.43 6.66 4.98
CA CYS A 196 -6.83 6.87 5.35
C CYS A 196 -7.65 5.60 5.18
N ALA A 197 -7.55 4.91 4.04
CA ALA A 197 -8.23 3.64 3.78
C ALA A 197 -7.82 2.54 4.77
N ALA A 198 -6.55 2.55 5.15
CA ALA A 198 -5.98 1.71 6.19
C ALA A 198 -6.73 1.84 7.52
N MET A 199 -7.01 3.06 7.95
CA MET A 199 -7.70 3.29 9.22
C MET A 199 -9.18 2.90 9.18
N LEU A 200 -9.78 2.79 7.99
CA LEU A 200 -11.15 2.26 7.83
C LEU A 200 -11.22 0.81 8.28
N THR A 201 -10.13 0.04 8.15
CA THR A 201 -10.09 -1.38 8.53
C THR A 201 -9.97 -1.61 10.04
N GLY A 202 -9.65 -0.55 10.79
CA GLY A 202 -9.50 -0.58 12.25
C GLY A 202 -8.08 -0.88 12.74
N SER A 203 -7.15 -1.34 11.89
CA SER A 203 -5.74 -1.45 12.28
C SER A 203 -4.77 -1.38 11.09
N LEU A 204 -3.79 -0.47 11.22
CA LEU A 204 -2.62 -0.41 10.34
C LEU A 204 -1.80 -1.72 10.39
N GLY A 205 -1.85 -2.44 11.51
CA GLY A 205 -1.13 -3.71 11.72
C GLY A 205 -1.62 -4.88 10.86
N MET A 206 -2.69 -4.67 10.07
CA MET A 206 -3.31 -5.68 9.22
C MET A 206 -3.04 -5.50 7.73
N LEU A 207 -2.33 -4.44 7.32
CA LEU A 207 -2.29 -4.03 5.92
C LEU A 207 -0.99 -4.46 5.24
N PRO A 208 -1.06 -5.41 4.31
CA PRO A 208 0.08 -5.76 3.49
C PRO A 208 0.28 -4.72 2.38
N SER A 209 1.43 -4.75 1.74
CA SER A 209 1.64 -4.03 0.49
C SER A 209 2.60 -4.75 -0.45
N ALA A 210 2.47 -4.46 -1.74
CA ALA A 210 3.40 -4.88 -2.78
C ALA A 210 3.84 -3.67 -3.61
N SER A 211 5.13 -3.55 -3.88
CA SER A 211 5.70 -2.56 -4.78
C SER A 211 6.27 -3.30 -5.98
N LEU A 212 5.66 -3.11 -7.15
CA LEU A 212 5.93 -3.88 -8.35
C LEU A 212 6.59 -3.00 -9.41
N GLY A 213 7.64 -3.54 -10.04
CA GLY A 213 8.24 -2.99 -11.25
C GLY A 213 7.55 -3.50 -12.52
N GLY A 214 8.10 -3.11 -13.66
CA GLY A 214 7.68 -3.61 -14.97
C GLY A 214 8.03 -5.09 -15.15
N GLU A 215 7.26 -5.78 -15.98
CA GLU A 215 7.61 -7.13 -16.43
C GLU A 215 8.77 -7.08 -17.42
N ASP A 216 9.72 -7.99 -17.24
CA ASP A 216 10.77 -8.28 -18.20
C ASP A 216 10.27 -9.22 -19.30
N ALA A 217 11.13 -9.51 -20.28
CA ALA A 217 10.78 -10.39 -21.40
C ALA A 217 10.42 -11.83 -21.00
N SER A 218 10.72 -12.25 -19.75
CA SER A 218 10.33 -13.55 -19.20
C SER A 218 8.97 -13.52 -18.49
N GLY A 219 8.32 -12.36 -18.41
CA GLY A 219 7.09 -12.15 -17.64
C GLY A 219 7.34 -11.96 -16.13
N ARG A 220 8.61 -11.96 -15.70
CA ARG A 220 8.97 -11.71 -14.30
C ARG A 220 9.16 -10.23 -14.06
N ARG A 221 8.90 -9.80 -12.82
CA ARG A 221 9.06 -8.40 -12.43
C ARG A 221 9.88 -8.29 -11.16
N LYS A 222 10.58 -7.17 -11.00
CA LYS A 222 11.14 -6.82 -9.68
C LYS A 222 9.98 -6.48 -8.74
N ALA A 223 10.08 -6.95 -7.51
CA ALA A 223 9.03 -6.75 -6.51
C ALA A 223 9.61 -6.63 -5.10
N LEU A 224 8.96 -5.80 -4.29
CA LEU A 224 9.19 -5.67 -2.87
C LEU A 224 7.85 -5.75 -2.13
N TYR A 225 7.79 -6.58 -1.11
CA TYR A 225 6.63 -6.80 -0.26
C TYR A 225 6.95 -6.35 1.16
N GLU A 226 6.06 -5.57 1.75
CA GLU A 226 6.27 -5.02 3.10
C GLU A 226 4.93 -4.69 3.75
N PRO A 227 4.82 -4.83 5.09
CA PRO A 227 3.67 -4.29 5.81
C PRO A 227 3.67 -2.76 5.72
N VAL A 228 2.49 -2.15 5.72
CA VAL A 228 2.35 -0.68 5.68
C VAL A 228 2.78 -0.03 7.01
N HIS A 229 2.68 -0.74 8.13
CA HIS A 229 3.02 -0.19 9.44
C HIS A 229 4.52 0.12 9.58
N GLY A 230 4.84 1.13 10.39
CA GLY A 230 6.22 1.51 10.69
C GLY A 230 6.95 0.52 11.61
N SER A 231 8.16 0.90 12.04
CA SER A 231 9.02 0.04 12.88
C SER A 231 8.60 -0.12 14.33
N ALA A 232 7.66 0.70 14.82
CA ALA A 232 7.13 0.69 16.20
C ALA A 232 8.25 0.51 17.26
N PRO A 233 9.21 1.45 17.32
CA PRO A 233 10.44 1.31 18.12
C PRO A 233 10.16 1.21 19.63
N ASP A 234 9.03 1.72 20.08
CA ASP A 234 8.52 1.66 21.45
C ASP A 234 8.14 0.24 21.92
N ILE A 235 7.83 -0.67 20.98
CA ILE A 235 7.48 -2.07 21.28
C ILE A 235 8.53 -3.09 20.78
N ALA A 236 9.63 -2.61 20.21
CA ALA A 236 10.68 -3.46 19.65
C ALA A 236 11.26 -4.40 20.72
N GLY A 237 11.36 -5.69 20.39
CA GLY A 237 11.89 -6.73 21.29
C GLY A 237 10.94 -7.19 22.41
N GLN A 238 9.72 -6.65 22.49
CA GLN A 238 8.75 -7.04 23.53
C GLN A 238 7.84 -8.21 23.14
N GLY A 239 7.90 -8.67 21.89
CA GLY A 239 7.09 -9.79 21.41
C GLY A 239 5.59 -9.47 21.32
N ILE A 240 5.22 -8.20 21.14
CA ILE A 240 3.82 -7.75 21.08
C ILE A 240 3.42 -7.12 19.74
N ALA A 241 4.32 -7.09 18.76
CA ALA A 241 4.02 -6.64 17.40
C ALA A 241 3.02 -7.58 16.71
N ASN A 242 2.16 -7.03 15.85
CA ASN A 242 1.25 -7.82 15.01
C ASN A 242 1.99 -8.35 13.78
N PRO A 243 2.13 -9.67 13.58
CA PRO A 243 2.83 -10.21 12.43
C PRO A 243 1.96 -10.29 11.17
N LEU A 244 0.64 -10.08 11.28
CA LEU A 244 -0.33 -10.40 10.21
C LEU A 244 -0.09 -9.60 8.93
N ALA A 245 0.19 -8.28 9.01
CA ALA A 245 0.51 -7.50 7.81
C ALA A 245 1.73 -8.04 7.04
N CYS A 246 2.78 -8.49 7.74
CA CYS A 246 3.97 -9.05 7.12
C CYS A 246 3.67 -10.43 6.49
N ILE A 247 2.91 -11.28 7.19
CA ILE A 247 2.45 -12.58 6.69
C ILE A 247 1.57 -12.40 5.42
N LEU A 248 0.63 -11.45 5.44
CA LEU A 248 -0.21 -11.15 4.29
C LEU A 248 0.59 -10.50 3.14
N SER A 249 1.68 -9.78 3.44
CA SER A 249 2.61 -9.29 2.41
C SER A 249 3.36 -10.46 1.75
N PHE A 250 3.65 -11.51 2.52
CA PHE A 250 4.19 -12.75 1.96
C PHE A 250 3.15 -13.50 1.09
N ALA A 251 1.86 -13.48 1.46
CA ALA A 251 0.79 -13.99 0.57
C ALA A 251 0.76 -13.22 -0.77
N MET A 252 0.87 -11.88 -0.72
CA MET A 252 1.02 -11.07 -1.93
C MET A 252 2.28 -11.46 -2.73
N CYS A 253 3.38 -11.81 -2.06
CA CYS A 253 4.61 -12.28 -2.70
C CYS A 253 4.39 -13.56 -3.52
N LEU A 254 3.77 -14.56 -2.91
CA LEU A 254 3.39 -15.81 -3.59
C LEU A 254 2.51 -15.52 -4.82
N ARG A 255 1.53 -14.64 -4.67
CA ARG A 255 0.56 -14.31 -5.73
C ARG A 255 1.18 -13.53 -6.90
N TYR A 256 1.96 -12.48 -6.62
CA TYR A 256 2.40 -11.53 -7.65
C TYR A 256 3.81 -11.77 -8.19
N SER A 257 4.64 -12.57 -7.49
CA SER A 257 6.00 -12.90 -7.94
C SER A 257 6.18 -14.37 -8.35
N PHE A 258 5.39 -15.28 -7.78
CA PHE A 258 5.58 -16.73 -7.99
C PHE A 258 4.40 -17.43 -8.66
N ASP A 259 3.33 -16.69 -9.00
CA ASP A 259 2.09 -17.24 -9.56
C ASP A 259 1.46 -18.36 -8.69
N MET A 260 1.75 -18.35 -7.38
CA MET A 260 1.27 -19.32 -6.39
C MET A 260 -0.01 -18.79 -5.72
N GLY A 261 -1.05 -18.57 -6.53
CA GLY A 261 -2.33 -18.03 -6.08
C GLY A 261 -3.02 -18.88 -5.02
N ASP A 262 -3.03 -20.20 -5.21
CA ASP A 262 -3.67 -21.15 -4.29
C ASP A 262 -2.97 -21.13 -2.91
N ASP A 263 -1.64 -21.05 -2.87
CA ASP A 263 -0.88 -20.96 -1.62
C ASP A 263 -1.08 -19.61 -0.93
N ALA A 264 -1.22 -18.53 -1.69
CA ALA A 264 -1.57 -17.22 -1.15
C ALA A 264 -2.97 -17.24 -0.51
N ASP A 265 -3.95 -17.86 -1.18
CA ASP A 265 -5.32 -18.02 -0.67
C ASP A 265 -5.34 -18.81 0.64
N LEU A 266 -4.48 -19.84 0.80
CA LEU A 266 -4.35 -20.59 2.04
C LEU A 266 -3.87 -19.71 3.21
N ILE A 267 -2.87 -18.84 2.99
CA ILE A 267 -2.37 -17.92 4.02
C ILE A 267 -3.46 -16.92 4.43
N GLU A 268 -4.17 -16.36 3.45
CA GLU A 268 -5.28 -15.42 3.68
C GLU A 268 -6.42 -16.09 4.46
N ALA A 269 -6.79 -17.32 4.08
CA ALA A 269 -7.80 -18.12 4.79
C ALA A 269 -7.38 -18.46 6.22
N ALA A 270 -6.11 -18.82 6.45
CA ALA A 270 -5.58 -19.08 7.78
C ALA A 270 -5.68 -17.84 8.68
N ALA A 271 -5.30 -16.67 8.16
CA ALA A 271 -5.45 -15.40 8.87
C ALA A 271 -6.91 -15.10 9.21
N GLN A 272 -7.83 -15.30 8.25
CA GLN A 272 -9.25 -15.12 8.47
C GLN A 272 -9.80 -16.05 9.56
N ASN A 273 -9.44 -17.34 9.52
CA ASN A 273 -9.89 -18.34 10.49
C ASN A 273 -9.35 -18.07 11.91
N VAL A 274 -8.06 -17.72 12.02
CA VAL A 274 -7.45 -17.36 13.32
C VAL A 274 -8.13 -16.14 13.94
N LEU A 275 -8.41 -15.11 13.13
CA LEU A 275 -9.14 -13.95 13.59
C LEU A 275 -10.60 -14.27 13.94
N ALA A 276 -11.28 -15.14 13.19
CA ALA A 276 -12.61 -15.62 13.52
C ALA A 276 -12.65 -16.41 14.84
N GLY A 277 -11.58 -17.18 15.13
CA GLY A 277 -11.37 -17.90 16.39
C GLY A 277 -11.11 -16.99 17.60
N GLY A 278 -10.94 -15.68 17.38
CA GLY A 278 -10.90 -14.68 18.45
C GLY A 278 -9.52 -14.39 19.04
N LEU A 279 -8.43 -14.85 18.43
CA LEU A 279 -7.07 -14.46 18.81
C LEU A 279 -6.77 -13.04 18.32
N ARG A 280 -6.11 -12.23 19.15
CA ARG A 280 -5.74 -10.84 18.84
C ARG A 280 -4.35 -10.51 19.38
N THR A 281 -3.56 -9.77 18.61
CA THR A 281 -2.43 -9.01 19.17
C THR A 281 -2.93 -7.72 19.81
N GLY A 282 -2.06 -6.99 20.51
CA GLY A 282 -2.46 -5.84 21.32
C GLY A 282 -3.14 -4.70 20.54
N ASP A 283 -2.73 -4.48 19.30
CA ASP A 283 -3.21 -3.43 18.39
C ASP A 283 -4.63 -3.66 17.86
N ILE A 284 -5.08 -4.92 17.79
CA ILE A 284 -6.41 -5.32 17.31
C ILE A 284 -7.28 -5.89 18.44
N MET A 285 -6.90 -5.66 19.69
CA MET A 285 -7.61 -6.22 20.84
C MET A 285 -9.05 -5.69 20.92
N GLN A 286 -10.00 -6.58 21.15
CA GLN A 286 -11.42 -6.26 21.34
C GLN A 286 -11.92 -6.96 22.60
N ASP A 287 -12.99 -6.43 23.21
CA ASP A 287 -13.59 -7.01 24.40
C ASP A 287 -14.02 -8.47 24.16
N GLY A 288 -13.73 -9.34 25.12
CA GLY A 288 -14.04 -10.78 25.04
C GLY A 288 -13.17 -11.59 24.08
N LYS A 289 -12.10 -11.01 23.50
CA LYS A 289 -11.11 -11.74 22.67
C LYS A 289 -9.91 -12.21 23.50
N ALA A 290 -9.11 -13.10 22.94
CA ALA A 290 -7.93 -13.65 23.58
C ALA A 290 -6.65 -12.97 23.08
N LYS A 291 -5.93 -12.30 23.98
CA LYS A 291 -4.67 -11.64 23.64
C LYS A 291 -3.54 -12.66 23.47
N VAL A 292 -2.76 -12.54 22.40
CA VAL A 292 -1.57 -13.35 22.11
C VAL A 292 -0.35 -12.49 21.82
N SER A 293 0.84 -13.10 21.92
CA SER A 293 2.12 -12.50 21.52
C SER A 293 2.32 -12.55 20.00
N THR A 294 3.36 -11.89 19.49
CA THR A 294 3.78 -12.00 18.09
C THR A 294 4.00 -13.45 17.68
N THR A 295 4.76 -14.21 18.48
CA THR A 295 5.03 -15.63 18.24
C THR A 295 3.76 -16.46 18.33
N GLY A 296 2.90 -16.22 19.33
CA GLY A 296 1.65 -16.96 19.49
C GLY A 296 0.68 -16.75 18.32
N MET A 297 0.64 -15.54 17.75
CA MET A 297 -0.13 -15.30 16.52
C MET A 297 0.47 -16.05 15.33
N GLY A 298 1.80 -16.03 15.16
CA GLY A 298 2.48 -16.77 14.09
C GLY A 298 2.26 -18.28 14.19
N GLU A 299 2.38 -18.85 15.39
CA GLU A 299 2.10 -20.28 15.65
C GLU A 299 0.65 -20.63 15.33
N ALA A 300 -0.31 -19.78 15.71
CA ALA A 300 -1.71 -20.00 15.39
C ALA A 300 -1.98 -20.04 13.88
N ILE A 301 -1.31 -19.18 13.11
CA ILE A 301 -1.40 -19.19 11.64
C ILE A 301 -0.84 -20.49 11.07
N THR A 302 0.34 -20.93 11.51
CA THR A 302 0.93 -22.19 11.05
C THR A 302 0.04 -23.39 11.39
N MET A 303 -0.48 -23.45 12.63
CA MET A 303 -1.41 -24.52 13.02
C MET A 303 -2.70 -24.52 12.20
N GLU A 304 -3.17 -23.34 11.77
CA GLU A 304 -4.34 -23.25 10.91
C GLU A 304 -4.03 -23.66 9.47
N LEU A 305 -2.85 -23.32 8.96
CA LEU A 305 -2.36 -23.83 7.67
C LEU A 305 -2.29 -25.37 7.67
N ASP A 306 -1.72 -25.99 8.70
CA ASP A 306 -1.67 -27.45 8.84
C ASP A 306 -3.08 -28.07 8.74
N LYS A 307 -4.10 -27.45 9.36
CA LYS A 307 -5.49 -27.93 9.26
C LYS A 307 -6.08 -27.78 7.86
N LEU A 308 -5.75 -26.69 7.16
CA LEU A 308 -6.24 -26.43 5.80
C LEU A 308 -5.62 -27.38 4.77
N THR A 309 -4.39 -27.85 5.02
CA THR A 309 -3.66 -28.74 4.11
C THR A 309 -3.81 -30.23 4.40
N GLY A 310 -4.32 -30.60 5.59
CA GLY A 310 -4.54 -31.99 6.02
C GLY A 310 -3.31 -32.67 6.61
#